data_AF-A0A2M6ZJQ7-F1
#
_entry.id   AF-A0A2M6ZJQ7-F1
#
_cell.length_a   1.000
_cell.length_b   1.000
_cell.length_c   1.000
_cell.angle_alpha   90.00
_cell.angle_beta   90.00
_cell.angle_gamma   90.00
#
_symmetry.space_group_name_H-M   'P 1'
#
loop_
_entity.id
_entity.type
_entity.pdbx_description
1 polymer ?
#
loop_
_entity_poly.entity_id
_entity_poly.type
_entity_poly.pdbx_seq_one_letter_code
_entity_poly.pdbx_strand_id
1 'polypeptide(L)'
;MKEGVKVKITGGKRRWRTRLIWVLTGLLVVLCCSPALAVTKDWIGGGWWWDNPASWNPSGLPAAGDDVILSNAATTYNTVEYRNTASPTPVLNSLTINAPTGNMTLNQGYGGYAHALASLNEYVGTTG
;
A
#
# COMPACT_ATOMS: atom_id res chain seq x y z
N MET A 1 65.36 -50.15 -16.93
CA MET A 1 64.56 -48.98 -17.34
C MET A 1 63.28 -48.99 -16.52
N LYS A 2 63.08 -48.02 -15.62
CA LYS A 2 61.86 -47.90 -14.79
C LYS A 2 61.19 -46.59 -15.18
N GLU A 3 60.06 -46.66 -15.89
CA GLU A 3 59.25 -45.49 -16.19
C GLU A 3 58.38 -45.13 -14.98
N GLY A 4 58.50 -43.87 -14.54
CA GLY A 4 57.72 -43.31 -13.44
C GLY A 4 56.38 -42.80 -13.94
N VAL A 5 55.30 -43.36 -13.42
CA VAL A 5 53.92 -42.87 -13.67
C VAL A 5 53.71 -41.57 -12.90
N LYS A 6 53.46 -40.46 -13.61
CA LYS A 6 53.04 -39.19 -13.01
C LYS A 6 51.52 -39.12 -12.95
N VAL A 7 50.97 -39.16 -11.74
CA VAL A 7 49.54 -38.91 -11.50
C VAL A 7 49.32 -37.41 -11.25
N LYS A 8 48.46 -36.80 -12.07
CA LYS A 8 48.07 -35.38 -11.96
C LYS A 8 46.68 -35.30 -11.33
N ILE A 9 46.58 -34.73 -10.13
CA ILE A 9 45.31 -34.55 -9.43
C ILE A 9 44.87 -33.10 -9.61
N THR A 10 43.78 -32.88 -10.34
CA THR A 10 43.25 -31.53 -10.61
C THR A 10 42.15 -31.19 -9.60
N GLY A 11 42.41 -30.23 -8.71
CA GLY A 11 41.48 -29.79 -7.66
C GLY A 11 40.35 -28.89 -8.17
N GLY A 12 39.11 -29.39 -8.12
CA GLY A 12 37.90 -28.65 -8.46
C GLY A 12 37.37 -27.77 -7.31
N LYS A 13 37.99 -26.62 -7.05
CA LYS A 13 37.57 -25.67 -5.99
C LYS A 13 36.81 -24.43 -6.48
N ARG A 14 36.06 -24.50 -7.60
CA ARG A 14 35.43 -23.29 -8.21
C ARG A 14 33.89 -23.21 -8.16
N ARG A 15 33.17 -24.24 -7.73
CA ARG A 15 31.69 -24.27 -7.85
C ARG A 15 30.89 -23.84 -6.60
N TRP A 16 31.57 -23.56 -5.48
CA TRP A 16 30.90 -23.36 -4.18
C TRP A 16 30.57 -21.89 -3.91
N ARG A 17 31.37 -20.94 -4.41
CA ARG A 17 31.20 -19.50 -4.15
C ARG A 17 30.00 -18.89 -4.88
N THR A 18 29.64 -19.41 -6.04
CA THR A 18 28.51 -18.90 -6.83
C THR A 18 27.16 -19.27 -6.23
N ARG A 19 27.02 -20.40 -5.55
CA ARG A 19 25.75 -20.80 -4.94
C ARG A 19 25.36 -19.94 -3.73
N LEU A 20 26.34 -19.45 -2.96
CA LEU A 20 26.08 -18.62 -1.78
C LEU A 20 25.53 -17.23 -2.14
N ILE A 21 26.01 -16.65 -3.25
CA ILE A 21 25.60 -15.32 -3.71
C ILE A 21 24.12 -15.33 -4.10
N TRP A 22 23.66 -16.34 -4.86
CA TRP A 22 22.26 -16.45 -5.25
C TRP A 22 21.30 -16.67 -4.07
N VAL A 23 21.73 -17.40 -3.03
CA VAL A 23 20.91 -17.60 -1.81
C VAL A 23 20.78 -16.30 -1.01
N LEU A 24 21.85 -15.52 -0.89
CA LEU A 24 21.82 -14.23 -0.19
C LEU A 24 21.01 -13.16 -0.95
N THR A 25 21.05 -13.16 -2.29
CA THR A 25 20.21 -12.26 -3.11
C THR A 25 18.73 -12.62 -3.01
N GLY A 26 18.39 -13.92 -2.95
CA GLY A 26 17.00 -14.36 -2.74
C GLY A 26 16.44 -13.96 -1.37
N LEU A 27 17.27 -14.06 -0.32
CA LEU A 27 16.84 -13.72 1.06
C LEU A 27 16.58 -12.21 1.24
N LEU A 28 17.30 -11.35 0.53
CA LEU A 28 17.12 -9.89 0.62
C LEU A 28 15.80 -9.41 -0.01
N VAL A 29 15.30 -10.10 -1.04
CA VAL A 29 14.02 -9.76 -1.71
C VAL A 29 12.82 -10.07 -0.81
N VAL A 30 12.90 -11.13 0.01
CA VAL A 30 11.81 -11.54 0.91
C VAL A 30 11.64 -10.56 2.08
N LEU A 31 12.71 -9.90 2.53
CA LEU A 31 12.66 -8.93 3.64
C LEU A 31 12.08 -7.56 3.26
N CYS A 32 11.84 -7.30 1.96
CA CYS A 32 11.30 -6.02 1.50
C CYS A 32 9.76 -5.98 1.49
N CYS A 33 9.10 -7.11 1.72
CA CYS A 33 7.64 -7.20 1.78
C CYS A 33 7.18 -7.07 3.23
N SER A 34 7.20 -5.84 3.77
CA SER A 34 6.56 -5.55 5.05
C SER A 34 5.04 -5.74 4.90
N PRO A 35 4.37 -6.56 5.73
CA PRO A 35 2.92 -6.63 5.71
C PRO A 35 2.36 -5.26 6.12
N ALA A 36 1.57 -4.65 5.24
CA ALA A 36 0.75 -3.51 5.62
C ALA A 36 -0.32 -4.03 6.60
N LEU A 37 -0.17 -3.67 7.87
CA LEU A 37 -1.22 -3.91 8.86
C LEU A 37 -2.39 -2.98 8.50
N ALA A 38 -3.61 -3.51 8.55
CA ALA A 38 -4.81 -2.68 8.45
C ALA A 38 -4.82 -1.63 9.56
N VAL A 39 -4.99 -0.36 9.21
CA VAL A 39 -5.07 0.76 10.15
C VAL A 39 -6.29 1.62 9.84
N THR A 40 -6.82 2.29 10.85
CA THR A 40 -7.82 3.35 10.65
C THR A 40 -7.17 4.61 10.08
N LYS A 41 -7.70 5.11 8.97
CA LYS A 41 -7.25 6.29 8.22
C LYS A 41 -8.30 7.38 8.29
N ASP A 42 -8.02 8.40 9.07
CA ASP A 42 -8.85 9.60 9.17
C ASP A 42 -8.44 10.63 8.13
N TRP A 43 -9.42 11.16 7.41
CA TRP A 43 -9.22 12.34 6.58
C TRP A 43 -9.14 13.59 7.47
N ILE A 44 -7.99 14.26 7.44
CA ILE A 44 -7.73 15.46 8.24
C ILE A 44 -7.79 16.76 7.42
N GLY A 45 -8.03 16.66 6.11
CA GLY A 45 -8.12 17.82 5.22
C GLY A 45 -6.75 18.36 4.78
N GLY A 46 -6.63 19.68 4.62
CA GLY A 46 -5.40 20.32 4.09
C GLY A 46 -5.20 20.23 2.58
N GLY A 47 -6.13 19.59 1.87
CA GLY A 47 -6.19 19.49 0.41
C GLY A 47 -7.54 18.94 -0.06
N TRP A 48 -7.73 18.83 -1.38
CA TRP A 48 -8.96 18.30 -1.99
C TRP A 48 -8.80 16.86 -2.48
N TRP A 49 -7.56 16.40 -2.72
CA TRP A 49 -7.28 15.16 -3.42
C TRP A 49 -7.07 13.98 -2.48
N TRP A 50 -7.82 12.91 -2.67
CA TRP A 50 -7.69 11.66 -1.91
C TRP A 50 -6.25 11.12 -1.90
N ASP A 51 -5.50 11.26 -2.99
CA ASP A 51 -4.13 10.78 -3.10
C ASP A 51 -3.07 11.73 -2.52
N ASN A 52 -3.47 12.73 -1.73
CA ASN A 52 -2.52 13.54 -0.95
C ASN A 52 -2.19 12.83 0.38
N PRO A 53 -0.97 12.31 0.59
CA PRO A 53 -0.60 11.61 1.83
C PRO A 53 -0.66 12.47 3.10
N ALA A 54 -0.56 13.79 2.94
CA ALA A 54 -0.63 14.74 4.05
C ALA A 54 -2.07 15.01 4.52
N SER A 55 -3.08 14.58 3.76
CA SER A 55 -4.50 14.72 4.13
C SER A 55 -5.04 13.54 4.94
N TRP A 56 -4.17 12.58 5.30
CA TRP A 56 -4.51 11.38 6.07
C TRP A 56 -3.77 11.33 7.39
N ASN A 57 -4.45 10.82 8.42
CA ASN A 57 -3.87 10.45 9.69
C ASN A 57 -4.20 8.97 10.03
N PRO A 58 -3.22 8.11 10.33
CA PRO A 58 -1.79 8.36 10.21
C PRO A 58 -1.36 8.62 8.77
N SER A 59 -0.28 9.39 8.60
CA SER A 59 0.21 9.84 7.28
C SER A 59 0.38 8.68 6.29
N GLY A 60 0.14 8.96 5.01
CA GLY A 60 0.15 7.96 3.94
C GLY A 60 -1.25 7.64 3.42
N LEU A 61 -1.35 7.15 2.19
CA LEU A 61 -2.63 6.79 1.59
C LEU A 61 -3.27 5.57 2.28
N PRO A 62 -4.61 5.44 2.27
CA PRO A 62 -5.27 4.21 2.64
C PRO A 62 -4.82 3.03 1.76
N ALA A 63 -4.50 1.92 2.41
CA ALA A 63 -4.10 0.66 1.79
C ALA A 63 -5.24 -0.38 1.84
N ALA A 64 -5.02 -1.53 1.21
CA ALA A 64 -5.98 -2.62 1.25
C ALA A 64 -6.16 -3.13 2.69
N GLY A 65 -7.41 -3.28 3.10
CA GLY A 65 -7.79 -3.68 4.46
C GLY A 65 -7.93 -2.54 5.47
N ASP A 66 -7.57 -1.29 5.11
CA ASP A 66 -7.73 -0.15 6.02
C ASP A 66 -9.21 0.21 6.25
N ASP A 67 -9.49 0.80 7.42
CA ASP A 67 -10.75 1.45 7.72
C ASP A 67 -10.62 2.95 7.44
N VAL A 68 -11.41 3.48 6.50
CA VAL A 68 -11.32 4.89 6.12
C VAL A 68 -12.46 5.68 6.72
N ILE A 69 -12.13 6.81 7.35
CA ILE A 69 -13.08 7.73 7.96
C ILE A 69 -12.96 9.10 7.31
N LEU A 70 -13.98 9.47 6.56
CA LEU A 70 -14.22 10.80 6.07
C LEU A 70 -15.18 11.50 7.03
N SER A 71 -14.67 12.38 7.89
CA SER A 71 -15.50 13.14 8.82
C SER A 71 -15.37 14.65 8.62
N ASN A 72 -16.48 15.37 8.77
CA ASN A 72 -16.48 16.83 8.80
C ASN A 72 -17.24 17.35 10.02
N ALA A 73 -16.51 17.96 10.95
CA ALA A 73 -17.04 18.61 12.14
C ALA A 73 -17.06 20.15 12.03
N ALA A 74 -16.78 20.69 10.83
CA ALA A 74 -16.94 22.12 10.54
C ALA A 74 -18.32 22.39 9.89
N THR A 75 -18.75 23.65 9.91
CA THR A 75 -19.98 24.10 9.23
C THR A 75 -19.79 24.33 7.74
N THR A 76 -18.55 24.28 7.24
CA THR A 76 -18.20 24.44 5.84
C THR A 76 -18.37 23.15 5.05
N TYR A 77 -18.63 23.26 3.75
CA TYR A 77 -18.64 22.12 2.84
C TYR A 77 -17.23 21.56 2.65
N ASN A 78 -17.07 20.24 2.82
CA ASN A 78 -15.81 19.55 2.56
C ASN A 78 -16.02 18.51 1.46
N THR A 79 -15.26 18.62 0.38
CA THR A 79 -15.31 17.70 -0.76
C THR A 79 -13.96 17.04 -0.92
N VAL A 80 -13.94 15.71 -0.87
CA VAL A 80 -12.78 14.89 -1.19
C VAL A 80 -12.94 14.38 -2.62
N GLU A 81 -12.03 14.80 -3.49
CA GLU A 81 -11.94 14.35 -4.87
C GLU A 81 -11.16 13.03 -4.89
N TYR A 82 -11.88 11.93 -5.13
CA TYR A 82 -11.29 10.61 -5.19
C TYR A 82 -10.42 10.47 -6.44
N ARG A 83 -9.15 10.16 -6.18
CA ARG A 83 -8.16 9.81 -7.19
C ARG A 83 -7.37 8.63 -6.64
N ASN A 84 -7.42 7.51 -7.35
CA ASN A 84 -6.60 6.35 -7.01
C ASN A 84 -5.40 6.27 -7.94
N THR A 85 -4.20 6.30 -7.37
CA THR A 85 -2.93 6.14 -8.08
C THR A 85 -2.37 4.72 -7.96
N ALA A 86 -2.95 3.86 -7.12
CA ALA A 86 -2.55 2.48 -6.94
C ALA A 86 -3.16 1.55 -8.00
N SER A 87 -2.36 0.60 -8.48
CA SER A 87 -2.78 -0.47 -9.37
C SER A 87 -2.24 -1.82 -8.83
N PRO A 88 -3.10 -2.78 -8.46
CA PRO A 88 -4.58 -2.72 -8.50
C PRO A 88 -5.18 -1.74 -7.47
N THR A 89 -6.47 -1.42 -7.61
CA THR A 89 -7.21 -0.65 -6.61
C THR A 89 -7.21 -1.37 -5.26
N PRO A 90 -6.85 -0.68 -4.15
CA PRO A 90 -6.95 -1.27 -2.81
C PRO A 90 -8.41 -1.46 -2.42
N VAL A 91 -8.73 -2.64 -1.87
CA VAL A 91 -10.05 -2.92 -1.29
C VAL A 91 -9.99 -2.55 0.19
N LEU A 92 -10.74 -1.53 0.60
CA LEU A 92 -10.83 -1.07 1.99
C LEU A 92 -11.68 -2.05 2.82
N ASN A 93 -11.40 -2.16 4.12
CA ASN A 93 -12.28 -2.92 5.02
C ASN A 93 -13.59 -2.15 5.28
N SER A 94 -13.50 -0.85 5.48
CA SER A 94 -14.66 0.02 5.58
C SER A 94 -14.39 1.43 5.04
N LEU A 95 -15.44 2.08 4.56
CA LEU A 95 -15.48 3.51 4.29
C LEU A 95 -16.64 4.12 5.08
N THR A 96 -16.33 5.06 5.96
CA THR A 96 -17.33 5.83 6.71
C THR A 96 -17.32 7.26 6.23
N ILE A 97 -18.47 7.78 5.80
CA ILE A 97 -18.67 9.19 5.44
C ILE A 97 -19.63 9.80 6.47
N ASN A 98 -19.11 10.72 7.27
CA ASN A 98 -19.85 11.35 8.34
C ASN A 98 -19.72 12.88 8.28
N ALA A 99 -20.82 13.58 8.52
CA ALA A 99 -20.89 15.03 8.58
C ALA A 99 -21.79 15.43 9.76
N PRO A 100 -21.34 15.27 11.01
CA PRO A 100 -22.12 15.69 12.18
C PRO A 100 -22.51 17.17 12.10
N THR A 101 -21.70 17.98 11.42
CA THR A 101 -22.01 19.35 11.05
C THR A 101 -21.62 19.60 9.59
N GLY A 102 -22.33 20.51 8.91
CA GLY A 102 -22.02 20.84 7.52
C GLY A 102 -22.22 19.66 6.57
N ASN A 103 -21.30 19.50 5.61
CA ASN A 103 -21.39 18.47 4.57
C ASN A 103 -20.04 17.80 4.34
N MET A 104 -20.07 16.49 4.12
CA MET A 104 -18.92 15.71 3.68
C MET A 104 -19.29 15.02 2.36
N THR A 105 -18.54 15.31 1.31
CA THR A 105 -18.77 14.76 -0.03
C THR A 105 -17.53 13.99 -0.46
N LEU A 106 -17.72 12.78 -0.98
CA LEU A 106 -16.70 12.03 -1.70
C LEU A 106 -17.07 12.02 -3.19
N ASN A 107 -16.28 12.68 -4.02
CA ASN A 107 -16.51 12.77 -5.46
C ASN A 107 -15.63 11.76 -6.21
N GLN A 108 -16.24 10.75 -6.82
CA GLN A 108 -15.54 9.71 -7.61
C GLN A 108 -15.53 10.00 -9.12
N GLY A 109 -16.13 11.11 -9.56
CA GLY A 109 -16.31 11.45 -10.98
C GLY A 109 -15.24 12.36 -11.57
N TYR A 110 -14.17 12.67 -10.83
CA TYR A 110 -13.19 13.65 -11.29
C TYR A 110 -12.45 13.18 -12.56
N GLY A 111 -12.48 14.01 -13.61
CA GLY A 111 -11.67 13.81 -14.82
C GLY A 111 -12.21 12.82 -15.85
N GLY A 112 -13.47 12.39 -15.76
CA GLY A 112 -14.09 11.50 -16.76
C GLY A 112 -13.58 10.04 -16.72
N TYR A 113 -12.58 9.75 -15.88
CA TYR A 113 -12.17 8.40 -15.52
C TYR A 113 -12.96 8.00 -14.27
N ALA A 114 -13.72 6.91 -14.35
CA ALA A 114 -14.30 6.31 -13.15
C ALA A 114 -13.18 5.68 -12.33
N HIS A 115 -12.64 6.42 -11.36
CA HIS A 115 -11.80 5.83 -10.33
C HIS A 115 -12.73 5.04 -9.41
N ALA A 116 -12.81 3.73 -9.63
CA ALA A 116 -13.61 2.88 -8.77
C ALA A 116 -12.96 2.79 -7.39
N LEU A 117 -13.64 3.29 -6.36
CA LEU A 117 -13.34 2.94 -4.98
C LEU A 117 -13.89 1.54 -4.71
N ALA A 118 -13.12 0.73 -3.97
CA ALA A 118 -13.54 -0.58 -3.53
C ALA A 118 -13.49 -0.64 -2.01
N SER A 119 -14.60 -1.00 -1.38
CA SER A 119 -14.75 -1.15 0.05
C SER A 119 -15.60 -2.40 0.32
N LEU A 120 -15.36 -3.09 1.45
CA LEU A 120 -16.23 -4.19 1.87
C LEU A 120 -17.52 -3.68 2.52
N ASN A 121 -17.42 -2.59 3.28
CA ASN A 121 -18.54 -1.95 3.96
C ASN A 121 -18.51 -0.44 3.72
N GLU A 122 -19.68 0.15 3.49
CA GLU A 122 -19.85 1.60 3.39
C GLU A 122 -20.90 2.07 4.40
N TYR A 123 -20.54 3.09 5.18
CA TYR A 123 -21.41 3.70 6.18
C TYR A 123 -21.55 5.19 5.85
N VAL A 124 -22.80 5.68 5.77
CA VAL A 124 -23.11 7.09 5.54
C VAL A 124 -23.94 7.62 6.71
N GLY A 125 -23.44 8.69 7.35
CA GLY A 125 -24.04 9.27 8.55
C GLY A 125 -23.58 8.61 9.85
N THR A 126 -24.05 9.15 10.98
CA THR A 126 -23.79 8.57 12.30
C THR A 126 -24.67 7.34 12.52
N THR A 127 -24.07 6.22 12.94
CA THR A 127 -24.81 5.06 13.49
C THR A 127 -25.21 5.25 14.96
N GLY A 128 -25.19 6.51 15.45
CA GLY A 128 -25.54 6.89 16.82
C GLY A 128 -27.00 7.26 16.96
#